data_AF-A0A1C6K6W6-F1
#
_entry.id   AF-A0A1C6K6W6-F1
#
_cell.length_a   1.000
_cell.length_b   1.000
_cell.length_c   1.000
_cell.angle_alpha   90.00
_cell.angle_beta   90.00
_cell.angle_gamma   90.00
#
_symmetry.space_group_name_H-M   'P 1'
#
loop_
_entity.id
_entity.type
_entity.pdbx_description
1 polymer ?
#
loop_
_entity_poly.entity_id
_entity_poly.type
_entity_poly.pdbx_seq_one_letter_code
_entity_poly.pdbx_strand_id
1 'polypeptide(L)'
;MGILDRAVEKYGERQLDQAQEELAELIVAISKYKRAVDKDRNTDKAVIDVIEEIADVNIMIKQVMMLLDIEEFEVQNIEIAKLNRLEKRMDS
;
A
#
# COMPACT_ATOMS: atom_id res chain seq x y z
N MET A 1 -9.31 -21.40 -6.10
CA MET A 1 -9.71 -19.99 -6.13
C MET A 1 -9.50 -19.40 -4.75
N GLY A 2 -8.58 -18.44 -4.63
CA GLY A 2 -8.22 -17.77 -3.38
C GLY A 2 -9.30 -16.79 -2.92
N ILE A 3 -9.11 -16.22 -1.73
CA ILE A 3 -10.03 -15.19 -1.21
C ILE A 3 -10.03 -13.93 -2.07
N LEU A 4 -8.89 -13.53 -2.62
CA LEU A 4 -8.77 -12.34 -3.46
C LEU A 4 -9.49 -12.49 -4.79
N ASP A 5 -9.41 -13.67 -5.43
CA ASP A 5 -10.17 -13.97 -6.65
C ASP A 5 -11.67 -13.80 -6.40
N ARG A 6 -12.16 -14.28 -5.25
CA ARG A 6 -13.60 -14.20 -4.91
C ARG A 6 -14.02 -12.76 -4.64
N ALA A 7 -13.11 -11.94 -4.10
CA ALA A 7 -13.35 -10.54 -3.89
C ALA A 7 -13.44 -9.78 -5.22
N VAL A 8 -12.57 -10.09 -6.18
CA VAL A 8 -12.61 -9.49 -7.52
C VAL A 8 -13.89 -9.90 -8.26
N GLU A 9 -14.25 -11.19 -8.26
CA GLU A 9 -15.49 -11.66 -8.90
C GLU A 9 -16.75 -11.03 -8.28
N LYS A 10 -16.77 -10.87 -6.95
CA LYS A 10 -17.95 -10.35 -6.24
C LYS A 10 -18.10 -8.85 -6.36
N TYR A 11 -17.01 -8.10 -6.28
CA TYR A 11 -17.04 -6.65 -6.11
C TYR A 11 -16.56 -5.87 -7.34
N GLY A 12 -15.82 -6.50 -8.26
CA GLY A 12 -15.40 -5.90 -9.53
C GLY A 12 -14.68 -4.57 -9.37
N GLU A 13 -15.00 -3.60 -10.23
CA GLU A 13 -14.39 -2.26 -10.24
C GLU A 13 -14.47 -1.51 -8.90
N ARG A 14 -15.43 -1.84 -8.02
CA ARG A 14 -15.53 -1.22 -6.69
C ARG A 14 -14.30 -1.46 -5.82
N GLN A 15 -13.47 -2.45 -6.14
CA GLN A 15 -12.19 -2.62 -5.46
C GLN A 15 -11.19 -1.52 -5.79
N LEU A 16 -11.33 -0.82 -6.91
CA LEU A 16 -10.51 0.36 -7.21
C LEU A 16 -10.84 1.51 -6.23
N ASP A 17 -12.12 1.69 -5.93
CA ASP A 17 -12.57 2.67 -4.92
C ASP A 17 -12.08 2.26 -3.52
N GLN A 18 -12.24 0.98 -3.15
CA GLN A 18 -11.71 0.46 -1.88
C GLN A 18 -10.20 0.68 -1.78
N ALA A 19 -9.44 0.46 -2.86
CA ALA A 19 -8.00 0.70 -2.87
C ALA A 19 -7.67 2.18 -2.61
N GLN A 20 -8.48 3.12 -3.11
CA GLN A 20 -8.32 4.54 -2.79
C GLN A 20 -8.61 4.84 -1.32
N GLU A 21 -9.62 4.20 -0.74
CA GLU A 21 -9.95 4.33 0.68
C GLU A 21 -8.79 3.86 1.57
N GLU A 22 -8.27 2.63 1.37
CA GLU A 22 -7.15 2.11 2.17
C GLU A 22 -5.89 2.98 2.03
N LEU A 23 -5.61 3.50 0.83
CA LEU A 23 -4.50 4.43 0.62
C LEU A 23 -4.70 5.74 1.41
N ALA A 24 -5.94 6.23 1.50
CA ALA A 24 -6.27 7.41 2.30
C ALA A 24 -6.12 7.14 3.81
N GLU A 25 -6.51 5.95 4.28
CA GLU A 25 -6.36 5.53 5.67
C GLU A 25 -4.87 5.41 6.06
N LEU A 26 -4.03 4.83 5.20
CA LEU A 26 -2.57 4.83 5.37
C LEU A 26 -1.98 6.24 5.46
N ILE A 27 -2.41 7.18 4.61
CA ILE A 27 -1.99 8.60 4.68
C ILE A 27 -2.32 9.20 6.07
N VAL A 28 -3.51 8.90 6.58
CA VAL A 28 -3.96 9.37 7.89
C VAL A 28 -3.17 8.71 9.03
N ALA A 29 -2.90 7.41 8.96
CA ALA A 29 -2.11 6.68 9.96
C ALA A 29 -0.67 7.21 10.03
N ILE A 30 -0.01 7.42 8.88
CA ILE A 30 1.31 8.06 8.82
C ILE A 30 1.27 9.45 9.47
N SER A 31 0.23 10.24 9.22
CA SER A 31 0.06 11.56 9.83
C SER A 31 -0.14 11.49 11.34
N LYS A 32 -0.84 10.47 11.86
CA LYS A 32 -0.98 10.22 13.30
C LYS A 32 0.35 9.80 13.92
N TYR A 33 1.10 8.92 13.28
CA TYR A 33 2.44 8.50 13.72
C TYR A 33 3.40 9.69 13.85
N LYS A 34 3.48 10.56 12.83
CA LYS A 34 4.33 11.76 12.90
C LYS A 34 3.98 12.64 14.11
N ARG A 35 2.69 12.87 14.37
CA ARG A 35 2.24 13.64 15.54
C ARG A 35 2.49 12.95 16.87
N ALA A 36 2.52 11.62 16.91
CA ALA A 36 2.84 10.83 18.09
C ALA A 36 4.32 10.97 18.45
N VAL A 37 5.20 10.88 17.43
CA VAL A 37 6.64 11.12 17.55
C VAL A 37 6.93 12.55 18.02
N ASP A 38 6.33 13.55 17.37
CA ASP A 38 6.55 14.98 17.72
C ASP A 38 6.15 15.32 19.16
N LYS A 39 5.21 14.56 19.73
CA LYS A 39 4.67 14.76 21.08
C LYS A 39 5.20 13.76 22.11
N ASP A 40 6.15 12.91 21.71
CA ASP A 40 6.73 11.81 22.49
C ASP A 40 5.67 11.00 23.27
N ARG A 41 4.61 10.59 22.57
CA ARG A 41 3.47 9.88 23.18
C ARG A 41 2.81 8.90 22.23
N ASN A 42 2.44 7.72 22.75
CA ASN A 42 1.67 6.70 22.04
C ASN A 42 2.29 6.24 20.69
N THR A 43 3.61 6.31 20.56
CA THR A 43 4.31 5.96 19.31
C THR A 43 4.11 4.49 18.94
N ASP A 44 4.18 3.57 19.91
CA ASP A 44 4.01 2.13 19.65
C ASP A 44 2.63 1.82 19.05
N LYS A 45 1.57 2.42 19.59
CA LYS A 45 0.22 2.27 19.04
C LYS A 45 0.17 2.84 17.61
N ALA A 46 0.72 4.02 17.38
CA ALA A 46 0.69 4.63 16.06
C ALA A 46 1.49 3.84 15.02
N VAL A 47 2.54 3.11 15.43
CA VAL A 47 3.26 2.17 14.57
C VAL A 47 2.37 0.97 14.21
N ILE A 48 1.65 0.41 15.18
CA ILE A 48 0.70 -0.69 14.93
C ILE A 48 -0.37 -0.25 13.94
N ASP A 49 -0.99 0.93 14.16
CA ASP A 49 -1.98 1.48 13.23
C ASP A 49 -1.39 1.57 11.81
N VAL A 50 -0.16 2.07 11.63
CA VAL A 50 0.48 2.12 10.30
C VAL A 50 0.73 0.74 9.69
N ILE A 51 1.07 -0.27 10.49
CA ILE A 51 1.28 -1.64 10.01
C ILE A 51 -0.03 -2.24 9.49
N GLU A 52 -1.15 -2.02 10.18
CA GLU A 52 -2.48 -2.46 9.75
C GLU A 52 -2.82 -1.87 8.39
N GLU A 53 -2.73 -0.54 8.24
CA GLU A 53 -3.05 0.12 6.97
C GLU A 53 -2.11 -0.30 5.82
N ILE A 54 -0.84 -0.61 6.10
CA ILE A 54 0.08 -1.16 5.10
C ILE A 54 -0.39 -2.55 4.64
N ALA A 55 -0.88 -3.39 5.56
CA ALA A 55 -1.40 -4.70 5.22
C ALA A 55 -2.64 -4.60 4.34
N ASP A 56 -3.56 -3.69 4.67
CA ASP A 56 -4.78 -3.44 3.90
C ASP A 56 -4.48 -2.91 2.50
N VAL A 57 -3.59 -1.91 2.39
CA VAL A 57 -3.09 -1.41 1.09
C VAL A 57 -2.42 -2.52 0.27
N ASN A 58 -1.60 -3.38 0.88
CA ASN A 58 -0.96 -4.50 0.17
C ASN A 58 -1.98 -5.51 -0.37
N ILE A 59 -3.07 -5.76 0.36
CA ILE A 59 -4.17 -6.60 -0.11
C ILE A 59 -4.86 -5.93 -1.31
N MET A 60 -5.13 -4.63 -1.20
CA MET A 60 -5.81 -3.89 -2.26
C MET A 60 -4.98 -3.73 -3.53
N ILE A 61 -3.66 -3.54 -3.42
CA ILE A 61 -2.75 -3.53 -4.58
C ILE A 61 -2.86 -4.85 -5.37
N LYS A 62 -2.91 -5.99 -4.68
CA LYS A 62 -3.10 -7.30 -5.34
C LYS A 62 -4.42 -7.37 -6.09
N GLN A 63 -5.51 -6.86 -5.50
CA GLN A 63 -6.81 -6.84 -6.16
C GLN A 63 -6.84 -5.89 -7.36
N VAL A 64 -6.16 -4.74 -7.29
CA VAL A 64 -5.98 -3.82 -8.43
C VAL A 64 -5.20 -4.52 -9.56
N MET A 65 -4.12 -5.22 -9.23
CA MET A 65 -3.35 -5.97 -10.23
C MET A 65 -4.21 -7.03 -10.93
N MET A 66 -4.98 -7.81 -10.16
CA MET A 66 -5.89 -8.83 -10.69
C MET A 66 -6.99 -8.23 -11.58
N LEU A 67 -7.55 -7.08 -11.22
CA LEU A 67 -8.59 -6.40 -12.01
C LEU A 67 -8.07 -5.86 -13.33
N LEU A 68 -6.82 -5.40 -13.35
CA LEU A 68 -6.21 -4.77 -14.51
C LEU A 68 -5.35 -5.74 -15.34
N ASP A 69 -5.37 -7.03 -15.01
CA ASP A 69 -4.57 -8.09 -15.66
C ASP A 69 -3.07 -7.74 -15.65
N ILE A 70 -2.58 -7.21 -14.52
CA ILE A 70 -1.19 -6.83 -14.31
C ILE A 70 -0.45 -7.96 -13.61
N GLU A 71 0.63 -8.42 -14.23
CA GLU A 71 1.47 -9.46 -13.66
C GLU A 71 2.51 -8.89 -12.69
N GLU A 72 2.85 -9.66 -11.65
CA GLU A 72 3.75 -9.20 -10.58
C GLU A 72 5.14 -8.80 -11.12
N PHE A 73 5.65 -9.53 -12.11
CA PHE A 73 6.96 -9.25 -12.70
C PHE A 73 6.99 -7.90 -13.44
N GLU A 74 5.86 -7.42 -13.97
CA GLU A 74 5.79 -6.13 -14.65
C GLU A 74 6.00 -4.98 -13.67
N VAL A 75 5.37 -5.06 -12.50
CA VAL A 75 5.54 -4.09 -11.41
C VAL A 75 6.97 -4.14 -10.87
N GLN A 76 7.48 -5.34 -10.58
CA GLN A 76 8.84 -5.53 -10.05
C GLN A 76 9.92 -4.96 -10.99
N ASN A 77 9.78 -5.16 -12.31
CA ASN A 77 10.71 -4.59 -13.29
C ASN A 77 10.75 -3.05 -13.23
N ILE A 78 9.58 -2.42 -13.06
CA ILE A 78 9.47 -0.96 -12.92
C ILE A 78 10.05 -0.50 -11.58
N GLU A 79 9.84 -1.24 -10.50
CA GLU A 79 10.40 -0.95 -9.17
C GLU A 79 11.92 -0.98 -9.18
N ILE A 80 12.53 -2.04 -9.74
CA ILE A 80 13.99 -2.14 -9.89
C ILE A 80 14.54 -0.94 -10.66
N ALA A 81 13.91 -0.56 -11.77
CA ALA A 81 14.32 0.60 -12.55
C ALA A 81 14.22 1.92 -11.75
N LYS A 82 13.21 2.05 -10.86
CA LYS A 82 13.05 3.21 -9.97
C LYS A 82 14.10 3.22 -8.85
N LEU A 83 14.38 2.07 -8.23
CA LEU A 83 15.39 1.94 -7.18
C LEU A 83 16.79 2.26 -7.71
N ASN A 84 17.15 1.75 -8.89
CA ASN A 84 18.41 2.08 -9.56
C ASN A 84 18.55 3.59 -9.84
N ARG A 85 17.44 4.30 -10.08
CA ARG A 85 17.46 5.77 -10.22
C ARG A 85 17.63 6.49 -8.89
N LEU A 86 17.06 5.94 -7.80
CA LEU A 86 17.21 6.50 -6.46
C LEU A 86 18.65 6.35 -5.97
N GLU A 87 19.25 5.16 -6.14
CA GLU A 87 20.65 4.89 -5.79
C GLU A 87 21.59 5.89 -6.46
N LYS A 88 21.49 6.06 -7.78
CA LYS A 88 22.27 7.05 -8.52
C LYS A 88 22.14 8.48 -7.98
N ARG A 89 20.95 8.88 -7.51
CA ARG A 89 20.72 10.21 -6.93
C ARG A 89 21.32 10.38 -5.54
N MET A 90 21.47 9.28 -4.78
CA MET A 90 22.10 9.30 -3.47
C MET A 90 23.64 9.34 -3.57
N ASP A 91 24.18 8.79 -4.65
CA ASP A 91 25.63 8.79 -4.96
C ASP A 91 26.10 10.07 -5.69
N SER A 92 25.18 10.98 -6.04
CA SER A 92 25.45 12.26 -6.69
C SER A 92 25.66 13.38 -5.67
#